data_AF-A0A6L9IRK5-F1
#
_entry.id   AF-A0A6L9IRK5-F1
#
_cell.length_a   1.000
_cell.length_b   1.000
_cell.length_c   1.000
_cell.angle_alpha   90.00
_cell.angle_beta   90.00
_cell.angle_gamma   90.00
#
_symmetry.space_group_name_H-M   'P 1'
#
loop_
_entity.id
_entity.type
_entity.pdbx_description
1 polymer ?
#
loop_
_entity_poly.entity_id
_entity_poly.type
_entity_poly.pdbx_seq_one_letter_code
_entity_poly.pdbx_strand_id
1 'polypeptide(L)'
;MSDNSQDSKQSTTPRPYGGEFYTEVTDSQGHVITLTYNDLWMHIVCLQSLDGDWQRARQAAGMVPDAARKRAIIDRLWRLEQVLNGLPAIPEGLMQLNLHRAHVWFNTRQVSDRQNTLYQE
;
A
#
# COMPACT_ATOMS: atom_id res chain seq x y z
N MET A 1 -35.28 19.36 28.70
CA MET A 1 -34.66 19.39 27.37
C MET A 1 -33.23 18.91 27.57
N SER A 2 -32.98 17.64 27.28
CA SER A 2 -31.67 17.01 27.53
C SER A 2 -30.86 17.11 26.25
N ASP A 3 -29.84 17.95 26.28
CA ASP A 3 -28.86 18.11 25.21
C ASP A 3 -27.83 16.99 25.35
N ASN A 4 -28.02 15.92 24.58
CA ASN A 4 -27.16 14.74 24.62
C ASN A 4 -26.16 14.84 23.47
N SER A 5 -25.20 15.74 23.61
CA SER A 5 -24.03 15.83 22.72
C SER A 5 -23.13 14.63 23.00
N GLN A 6 -23.38 13.51 22.31
CA GLN A 6 -22.43 12.41 22.22
C GLN A 6 -21.27 12.85 21.32
N ASP A 7 -20.23 13.40 21.94
CA ASP A 7 -18.89 13.49 21.37
C ASP A 7 -18.48 12.08 20.93
N SER A 8 -18.58 11.83 19.63
CA SER A 8 -18.08 10.62 19.01
C SER A 8 -16.57 10.71 19.05
N LYS A 9 -15.98 10.07 20.06
CA LYS A 9 -14.54 9.80 20.13
C LYS A 9 -14.14 9.11 18.84
N GLN A 10 -13.64 9.87 17.86
CA GLN A 10 -12.94 9.35 16.71
C GLN A 10 -11.73 8.61 17.29
N SER A 11 -11.84 7.29 17.40
CA SER A 11 -10.69 6.44 17.63
C SER A 11 -9.74 6.73 16.46
N THR A 12 -8.65 7.44 16.77
CA THR A 12 -7.61 7.73 15.80
C THR A 12 -6.86 6.43 15.56
N THR A 13 -7.44 5.55 14.74
CA THR A 13 -6.75 4.35 14.28
C THR A 13 -5.36 4.78 13.80
N PRO A 14 -4.28 4.23 14.37
CA PRO A 14 -2.92 4.62 14.00
C PRO A 14 -2.78 4.55 12.49
N ARG A 15 -2.13 5.57 11.91
CA ARG A 15 -1.86 5.55 10.47
C ARG A 15 -0.92 4.38 10.19
N PRO A 16 -1.19 3.55 9.17
CA PRO A 16 -0.32 2.43 8.83
C PRO A 16 1.06 2.93 8.44
N TYR A 17 2.08 2.15 8.77
CA TYR A 17 3.50 2.38 8.49
C TYR A 17 3.96 1.66 7.21
N GLY A 18 3.16 0.73 6.68
CA GLY A 18 3.37 0.06 5.40
C GLY A 18 3.34 -1.47 5.49
N GLY A 19 3.87 -2.05 6.56
CA GLY A 19 3.96 -3.51 6.72
C GLY A 19 2.63 -4.17 7.14
N GLU A 20 1.65 -3.36 7.52
CA GLU A 20 0.35 -3.83 7.98
C GLU A 20 -0.47 -4.42 6.84
N PHE A 21 -1.33 -5.35 7.22
CA PHE A 21 -2.32 -5.95 6.34
C PHE A 21 -3.21 -4.88 5.69
N TYR A 22 -3.38 -4.99 4.38
CA TYR A 22 -4.34 -4.19 3.62
C TYR A 22 -5.52 -5.04 3.15
N THR A 23 -5.26 -6.09 2.37
CA THR A 23 -6.31 -6.97 1.82
C THR A 23 -5.74 -8.33 1.42
N GLU A 24 -6.61 -9.25 1.04
CA GLU A 24 -6.23 -10.53 0.42
C GLU A 24 -6.83 -10.63 -0.98
N VAL A 25 -6.11 -11.34 -1.84
CA VAL A 25 -6.55 -11.72 -3.18
C VAL A 25 -6.34 -13.21 -3.35
N THR A 26 -7.21 -13.86 -4.10
CA THR A 26 -7.09 -15.29 -4.40
C THR A 26 -6.68 -15.45 -5.85
N ASP A 27 -5.64 -16.24 -6.11
CA ASP A 27 -5.25 -16.58 -7.48
C ASP A 27 -6.17 -17.62 -8.13
N SER A 28 -5.94 -17.89 -9.41
CA SER A 28 -6.71 -18.89 -10.17
C SER A 28 -6.52 -20.33 -9.67
N GLN A 29 -5.52 -20.58 -8.82
CA GLN A 29 -5.23 -21.87 -8.20
C GLN A 29 -5.82 -21.98 -6.79
N GLY A 30 -6.48 -20.93 -6.29
CA GLY A 30 -7.07 -20.89 -4.95
C GLY A 30 -6.10 -20.48 -3.84
N HIS A 31 -4.89 -20.02 -4.17
CA HIS A 31 -3.94 -19.53 -3.17
C HIS A 31 -4.30 -18.13 -2.72
N VAL A 32 -4.30 -17.93 -1.40
CA VAL A 32 -4.52 -16.63 -0.78
C VAL A 32 -3.21 -15.85 -0.73
N ILE A 33 -3.24 -14.63 -1.26
CA ILE A 33 -2.10 -13.73 -1.35
C ILE A 33 -2.43 -12.48 -0.53
N THR A 34 -1.70 -12.28 0.56
CA THR A 34 -1.84 -11.08 1.39
C THR A 34 -1.15 -9.87 0.73
N LEU A 35 -1.87 -8.76 0.64
CA LEU A 35 -1.34 -7.46 0.27
C LEU A 35 -1.24 -6.57 1.50
N THR A 36 -0.17 -5.77 1.56
CA THR A 36 0.15 -4.85 2.65
C THR A 36 -0.06 -3.39 2.22
N TYR A 37 0.06 -2.44 3.16
CA TYR A 37 0.03 -1.03 2.82
C TYR A 37 1.20 -0.58 1.93
N ASN A 38 2.38 -1.21 2.04
CA ASN A 38 3.49 -1.01 1.11
C ASN A 38 3.07 -1.35 -0.34
N ASP A 39 2.31 -2.44 -0.51
CA ASP A 39 1.80 -2.88 -1.81
C ASP A 39 0.77 -1.90 -2.35
N LEU A 40 -0.18 -1.48 -1.50
CA LEU A 40 -1.17 -0.46 -1.84
C LEU A 40 -0.51 0.83 -2.31
N TRP A 41 0.44 1.36 -1.55
CA TRP A 41 1.10 2.61 -1.88
C TRP A 41 1.95 2.51 -3.13
N MET A 42 2.66 1.39 -3.33
CA MET A 42 3.38 1.17 -4.58
C MET A 42 2.42 1.11 -5.78
N HIS A 43 1.30 0.42 -5.64
CA HIS A 43 0.29 0.32 -6.69
C HIS A 43 -0.32 1.70 -7.02
N ILE A 44 -0.65 2.52 -6.01
CA ILE A 44 -1.11 3.90 -6.20
C ILE A 44 -0.07 4.73 -6.97
N VAL A 45 1.21 4.68 -6.57
CA VAL A 45 2.28 5.42 -7.25
C VAL A 45 2.41 4.98 -8.71
N CYS A 46 2.37 3.67 -8.96
CA CYS A 46 2.41 3.14 -10.32
C CYS A 46 1.25 3.68 -11.17
N LEU A 47 0.01 3.58 -10.69
CA LEU A 47 -1.17 4.02 -11.43
C LEU A 47 -1.24 5.53 -11.64
N GLN A 48 -0.96 6.32 -10.59
CA GLN A 48 -1.24 7.76 -10.60
C GLN A 48 -0.06 8.62 -11.04
N SER A 49 1.16 8.12 -10.92
CA SER A 49 2.38 8.91 -11.22
C SER A 49 3.14 8.41 -12.44
N LEU A 50 2.86 7.18 -12.86
CA LEU A 50 3.67 6.44 -13.83
C LEU A 50 2.81 5.73 -14.87
N ASP A 51 1.54 6.10 -15.01
CA ASP A 51 0.59 5.60 -16.01
C ASP A 51 0.37 4.07 -15.98
N GLY A 52 0.60 3.43 -14.83
CA GLY A 52 0.56 1.97 -14.70
C GLY A 52 1.76 1.25 -15.32
N ASP A 53 2.80 1.98 -15.74
CA ASP A 53 4.00 1.40 -16.36
C ASP A 53 4.99 0.91 -15.29
N TRP A 54 5.01 -0.42 -15.08
CA TRP A 54 5.92 -1.07 -14.15
C TRP A 54 7.41 -0.88 -14.48
N GLN A 55 7.77 -0.71 -15.75
CA GLN A 55 9.15 -0.44 -16.13
C GLN A 55 9.58 0.97 -15.66
N ARG A 56 8.71 1.97 -15.86
CA ARG A 56 8.93 3.32 -15.31
C ARG A 56 8.96 3.31 -13.79
N ALA A 57 8.09 2.53 -13.14
CA ALA A 57 8.14 2.35 -11.68
C ALA A 57 9.47 1.78 -11.21
N ARG A 58 10.02 0.76 -11.89
CA ARG A 58 11.32 0.17 -11.54
C ARG A 58 12.48 1.18 -11.71
N GLN A 59 12.42 2.01 -12.74
CA GLN A 59 13.38 3.10 -12.96
C GLN A 59 13.28 4.16 -11.86
N ALA A 60 12.07 4.66 -11.58
CA ALA A 60 11.80 5.64 -10.52
C ALA A 60 12.24 5.14 -9.14
N ALA A 61 11.96 3.88 -8.81
CA ALA A 61 12.39 3.25 -7.57
C ALA A 61 13.93 3.23 -7.42
N GLY A 62 14.68 3.29 -8.52
CA GLY A 62 16.14 3.38 -8.51
C GLY A 62 16.70 4.71 -8.02
N MET A 63 15.87 5.74 -7.92
CA MET A 63 16.29 7.11 -7.61
C MET A 63 15.83 7.57 -6.21
N VAL A 64 15.17 6.69 -5.45
CA VAL A 64 14.58 7.00 -4.14
C VAL A 64 15.21 6.13 -3.05
N PRO A 65 15.03 6.49 -1.76
CA PRO A 65 15.51 5.68 -0.65
C PRO A 65 14.98 4.25 -0.72
N ASP A 66 15.76 3.30 -0.23
CA ASP A 66 15.38 1.87 -0.18
C ASP A 66 14.99 1.28 -1.55
N ALA A 67 15.75 1.66 -2.58
CA ALA A 67 15.53 1.30 -3.97
C ALA A 67 15.38 -0.22 -4.18
N ALA A 68 16.21 -1.02 -3.50
CA ALA A 68 16.18 -2.47 -3.64
C ALA A 68 14.84 -3.07 -3.20
N ARG A 69 14.32 -2.67 -2.03
CA ARG A 69 13.06 -3.21 -1.51
C ARG A 69 11.85 -2.68 -2.27
N LYS A 70 11.88 -1.42 -2.72
CA LYS A 70 10.82 -0.87 -3.59
C LYS A 70 10.78 -1.58 -4.95
N ARG A 71 11.92 -1.87 -5.56
CA ARG A 71 12.00 -2.71 -6.77
C ARG A 71 11.47 -4.10 -6.52
N ALA A 72 11.77 -4.71 -5.38
CA ALA A 72 11.22 -6.02 -5.03
C ALA A 72 9.69 -6.01 -4.91
N ILE A 73 9.09 -4.95 -4.35
CA ILE A 73 7.63 -4.78 -4.33
C ILE A 73 7.08 -4.63 -5.74
N ILE A 74 7.70 -3.79 -6.58
CA ILE A 74 7.30 -3.59 -7.99
C ILE A 74 7.34 -4.92 -8.75
N ASP A 75 8.43 -5.66 -8.63
CA ASP A 75 8.61 -6.94 -9.32
C ASP A 75 7.58 -7.98 -8.84
N ARG A 76 7.28 -7.98 -7.54
CA ARG A 76 6.23 -8.81 -6.96
C ARG A 76 4.85 -8.43 -7.51
N LEU A 77 4.48 -7.15 -7.48
CA LEU A 77 3.17 -6.66 -7.96
C LEU A 77 2.97 -6.89 -9.44
N TRP A 78 4.01 -6.67 -10.25
CA TRP A 78 3.98 -6.99 -11.68
C TRP A 78 3.73 -8.48 -11.92
N ARG A 79 4.42 -9.38 -11.21
CA ARG A 79 4.16 -10.83 -11.32
C ARG A 79 2.74 -11.19 -10.90
N LEU A 80 2.25 -10.59 -9.81
CA LEU A 80 0.88 -10.80 -9.34
C LEU A 80 -0.15 -10.34 -10.36
N GLU A 81 0.07 -9.20 -11.02
CA GLU A 81 -0.80 -8.73 -12.10
C GLU A 81 -0.91 -9.76 -13.22
N GLN A 82 0.20 -10.40 -13.62
CA GLN A 82 0.17 -11.44 -14.67
C GLN A 82 -0.59 -12.69 -14.21
N VAL A 83 -0.41 -13.12 -12.95
CA VAL A 83 -1.07 -14.30 -12.38
C VAL A 83 -2.58 -14.09 -12.22
N LEU A 84 -2.98 -12.88 -11.84
CA LEU A 84 -4.37 -12.50 -11.58
C LEU A 84 -5.10 -11.99 -12.83
N ASN A 85 -4.40 -11.81 -13.96
CA ASN A 85 -4.90 -11.13 -15.15
C ASN A 85 -5.39 -9.70 -14.86
N GLY A 86 -4.60 -8.98 -14.06
CA GLY A 86 -4.90 -7.65 -13.52
C GLY A 86 -4.87 -7.64 -11.99
N LEU A 87 -4.31 -6.59 -11.41
CA LEU A 87 -4.45 -6.36 -9.96
C LEU A 87 -5.89 -5.90 -9.65
N PRO A 88 -6.38 -6.17 -8.43
CA PRO A 88 -7.67 -5.63 -8.01
C PRO A 88 -7.68 -4.10 -8.09
N ALA A 89 -8.81 -3.57 -8.55
CA ALA A 89 -9.03 -2.14 -8.55
C ALA A 89 -8.97 -1.59 -7.12
N ILE A 90 -8.28 -0.46 -6.95
CA ILE A 90 -8.27 0.27 -5.68
C ILE A 90 -9.55 1.10 -5.62
N PRO A 91 -10.41 0.95 -4.59
CA PRO A 91 -11.59 1.79 -4.45
C PRO A 91 -11.23 3.28 -4.46
N GLU A 92 -11.98 4.11 -5.18
CA GLU A 92 -11.64 5.52 -5.40
C GLU A 92 -11.39 6.28 -4.08
N GLY A 93 -12.29 6.14 -3.10
CA GLY A 93 -12.14 6.78 -1.80
C GLY A 93 -10.89 6.33 -1.04
N LEU A 94 -10.47 5.07 -1.22
CA LEU A 94 -9.25 4.55 -0.61
C LEU A 94 -8.00 5.08 -1.31
N MET A 95 -8.04 5.18 -2.64
CA MET A 95 -6.97 5.76 -3.45
C MET A 95 -6.77 7.23 -3.07
N GLN A 96 -7.84 8.03 -3.04
CA GLN A 96 -7.80 9.44 -2.63
C GLN A 96 -7.24 9.60 -1.21
N LEU A 97 -7.70 8.76 -0.27
CA LEU A 97 -7.22 8.78 1.12
C LEU A 97 -5.71 8.53 1.24
N ASN A 98 -5.15 7.70 0.35
CA ASN A 98 -3.75 7.28 0.42
C ASN A 98 -2.84 7.97 -0.59
N LEU A 99 -3.35 8.75 -1.55
CA LEU A 99 -2.56 9.33 -2.64
C LEU A 99 -1.33 10.08 -2.10
N HIS A 100 -1.56 11.11 -1.29
CA HIS A 100 -0.47 11.89 -0.70
C HIS A 100 0.50 11.02 0.11
N ARG A 101 -0.02 10.05 0.87
CA ARG A 101 0.81 9.14 1.69
C ARG A 101 1.69 8.25 0.83
N ALA A 102 1.14 7.71 -0.26
CA ALA A 102 1.85 6.85 -1.18
C ALA A 102 3.04 7.58 -1.82
N HIS A 103 2.82 8.83 -2.25
CA HIS A 103 3.89 9.68 -2.77
C HIS A 103 4.96 9.99 -1.73
N VAL A 104 4.56 10.40 -0.52
CA VAL A 104 5.52 10.69 0.57
C VAL A 104 6.30 9.44 0.93
N TRP A 105 5.63 8.30 1.10
CA TRP A 105 6.25 7.01 1.38
C TRP A 105 7.28 6.64 0.31
N PHE A 106 6.90 6.70 -0.96
CA PHE A 106 7.77 6.32 -2.07
C PHE A 106 9.03 7.17 -2.14
N ASN A 107 8.90 8.49 -1.95
CA ASN A 107 10.04 9.40 -2.10
C ASN A 107 10.91 9.55 -0.85
N THR A 108 10.37 9.29 0.35
CA THR A 108 11.04 9.68 1.60
C THR A 108 11.19 8.56 2.64
N ARG A 109 10.39 7.50 2.56
CA ARG A 109 10.37 6.44 3.59
C ARG A 109 11.05 5.16 3.11
N GLN A 110 11.55 4.38 4.06
CA GLN A 110 11.95 3.00 3.84
C GLN A 110 10.72 2.09 3.79
N VAL A 111 10.87 0.90 3.18
CA VAL A 111 9.84 -0.13 3.17
C VAL A 111 9.77 -0.75 4.57
N SER A 112 8.61 -0.67 5.21
CA SER A 112 8.41 -1.25 6.55
C SER A 112 8.32 -2.78 6.46
N ASP A 113 9.08 -3.49 7.30
CA ASP A 113 8.92 -4.94 7.46
C ASP A 113 7.65 -5.29 8.23
N ARG A 114 7.11 -6.49 8.00
CA ARG A 114 5.91 -7.02 8.69
C ARG A 114 6.16 -7.34 10.19
N GLN A 115 7.33 -7.02 10.76
CA GLN A 115 7.70 -7.43 12.11
C GLN A 115 7.57 -6.31 13.16
N ASN A 116 6.66 -6.57 14.10
CA ASN A 116 6.61 -6.07 15.49
C ASN A 116 6.23 -4.60 15.76
N THR A 117 4.93 -4.33 15.78
CA THR A 117 4.32 -3.40 16.75
C THR A 117 3.10 -4.03 17.42
N LEU A 118 3.31 -5.22 17.98
CA LEU A 118 2.58 -5.67 19.16
C LEU A 118 3.66 -5.85 20.23
N TYR A 119 3.56 -5.08 21.33
CA TYR A 119 4.44 -5.06 22.51
C TYR A 119 5.77 -4.31 22.38
N GLN A 120 5.75 -3.02 22.74
CA GLN A 120 6.69 -2.50 23.73
C GLN A 120 5.86 -1.98 24.90
N GLU A 121 6.34 -2.32 26.11
CA GLU A 121 5.69 -2.30 27.42
C GLU A 121 5.16 -0.94 27.88
#